data_AF-A0AAU9NQ55-F1
#
_entry.id   AF-A0AAU9NQ55-F1
#
_cell.length_a   1.000
_cell.length_b   1.000
_cell.length_c   1.000
_cell.angle_alpha   90.00
_cell.angle_beta   90.00
_cell.angle_gamma   90.00
#
_symmetry.space_group_name_H-M   'P 1'
#
loop_
_entity.id
_entity.type
_entity.pdbx_description
1 polymer ?
#
loop_
_entity_poly.entity_id
_entity_poly.type
_entity_poly.pdbx_seq_one_letter_code
_entity_poly.pdbx_strand_id
1 'polypeptide(L)' 'MAKRELSSTLKNLKDPLRPGVKEAVEICLAVGITVCMVTGDNINTGRVIAKECGILTEGGLAIEGPVF' A
#
# COMPACT_ATOMS: atom_id res chain seq x y z
N MET A 1 19.85 -19.31 12.28
CA MET A 1 19.08 -18.75 13.42
C MET A 1 19.11 -17.21 13.40
N ALA A 2 20.26 -16.53 13.55
CA ALA A 2 20.34 -15.06 13.65
C ALA A 2 19.76 -14.24 12.46
N LYS A 3 19.89 -14.73 11.22
CA LYS A 3 19.39 -14.02 10.02
C LYS A 3 17.86 -13.90 9.96
N ARG A 4 17.14 -14.78 10.69
CA ARG A 4 15.68 -14.85 10.69
C ARG A 4 15.06 -13.91 11.74
N GLU A 5 15.78 -13.63 12.83
CA GLU A 5 15.36 -12.68 13.87
C GLU A 5 15.63 -11.23 13.47
N LEU A 6 16.76 -10.93 12.81
CA LEU A 6 17.04 -9.57 12.30
C LEU A 6 15.97 -9.08 11.30
N SER A 7 15.37 -10.01 10.55
CA SER A 7 14.35 -9.71 9.55
C SER A 7 13.00 -9.30 10.14
N SER A 8 12.64 -9.72 11.36
CA SER A 8 11.36 -9.34 11.97
C SER A 8 11.41 -7.93 12.54
N THR A 9 12.53 -7.51 13.11
CA THR A 9 12.71 -6.16 13.68
C THR A 9 12.59 -5.06 12.63
N LEU A 10 13.16 -5.23 11.43
CA LEU A 10 13.06 -4.25 10.34
C LEU A 10 11.65 -4.14 9.75
N LYS A 11 10.86 -5.22 9.77
CA LYS A 11 9.46 -5.21 9.33
C LYS A 11 8.55 -4.39 10.24
N ASN A 12 9.00 -4.06 11.45
CA ASN A 12 8.26 -3.26 12.41
C ASN A 12 8.54 -1.75 12.30
N LEU A 13 9.39 -1.31 11.36
CA LEU A 13 9.54 0.11 11.02
C LEU A 13 8.46 0.51 10.01
N LYS A 14 7.21 0.43 10.44
CA LYS A 14 6.07 0.76 9.61
C LYS A 14 5.05 1.55 10.42
N ASP A 15 4.56 2.63 9.84
CA ASP A 15 3.43 3.35 10.37
C ASP A 15 2.14 2.57 10.07
N PRO A 16 1.31 2.26 11.08
CA PRO A 16 0.05 1.60 10.86
C PRO A 16 -0.88 2.50 10.03
N LEU A 17 -1.74 1.87 9.24
CA LEU A 17 -2.82 2.60 8.58
C LEU A 17 -3.70 3.28 9.63
N ARG A 18 -4.23 4.46 9.29
CA ARG A 18 -5.24 5.10 10.13
C ARG A 18 -6.47 4.20 10.18
N PRO A 19 -7.14 4.09 11.34
CA PRO A 19 -8.41 3.37 11.43
C PRO A 19 -9.42 3.90 10.40
N GLY A 20 -10.15 3.01 9.73
CA GLY A 20 -11.17 3.39 8.75
C GLY A 20 -10.69 3.57 7.31
N VAL A 21 -9.37 3.56 7.05
CA VAL A 21 -8.83 3.81 5.69
C VAL A 21 -9.32 2.74 4.70
N LYS A 22 -9.26 1.46 5.09
CA LYS A 22 -9.64 0.38 4.20
C LYS A 22 -11.14 0.39 3.91
N GLU A 23 -11.94 0.62 4.94
CA GLU A 23 -13.40 0.72 4.85
C GLU A 23 -13.81 1.89 3.95
N ALA A 24 -13.14 3.04 4.05
CA ALA A 24 -13.38 4.18 3.18
C ALA A 24 -13.05 3.88 1.71
N VAL A 25 -11.93 3.19 1.45
CA VAL A 25 -11.55 2.75 0.09
C VAL A 25 -12.59 1.79 -0.46
N GLU A 26 -13.03 0.80 0.32
CA GLU A 26 -14.06 -0.17 -0.09
C GLU A 26 -15.39 0.52 -0.44
N ILE A 27 -15.83 1.51 0.36
CA ILE A 27 -17.05 2.29 0.07
C ILE A 27 -16.91 3.05 -1.26
N CYS A 28 -15.79 3.72 -1.49
CA CYS A 28 -15.53 4.42 -2.75
C CYS A 28 -15.59 3.48 -3.95
N LEU A 29 -14.91 2.34 -3.87
CA LEU A 29 -14.90 1.34 -4.94
C LEU A 29 -16.30 0.75 -5.19
N ALA A 30 -17.07 0.49 -4.13
CA ALA A 30 -18.42 -0.08 -4.23
C ALA A 30 -19.42 0.81 -4.97
N VAL A 31 -19.23 2.14 -4.95
CA VAL A 31 -20.05 3.11 -5.68
C VAL A 31 -19.45 3.53 -7.03
N GLY A 32 -18.38 2.86 -7.47
CA GLY A 32 -17.74 3.11 -8.76
C GLY A 32 -16.74 4.28 -8.77
N ILE A 33 -16.32 4.80 -7.60
CA ILE A 33 -15.27 5.81 -7.52
C ILE A 33 -13.90 5.11 -7.57
N THR A 34 -13.08 5.50 -8.53
CA THR A 34 -11.69 5.03 -8.61
C THR A 34 -10.83 5.75 -7.58
N VAL A 35 -10.14 4.97 -6.73
CA VAL A 35 -9.16 5.47 -5.77
C VAL A 35 -7.75 5.26 -6.33
N CYS A 36 -6.94 6.31 -6.37
CA CYS A 36 -5.55 6.24 -6.82
C CYS A 36 -4.61 6.76 -5.71
N MET A 37 -3.50 6.06 -5.47
CA MET A 37 -2.44 6.51 -4.56
C MET A 37 -1.36 7.23 -5.35
N VAL A 38 -1.03 8.46 -4.93
CA VAL A 38 0.14 9.21 -5.41
C VAL A 38 1.04 9.46 -4.21
N THR A 39 2.31 9.07 -4.31
CA THR A 39 3.29 9.22 -3.24
C THR A 39 4.67 9.54 -3.81
N GLY A 40 5.51 10.19 -3.00
CA GLY A 40 6.94 10.40 -3.28
C GLY A 40 7.83 9.25 -2.79
N ASP A 41 7.25 8.20 -2.18
CA ASP A 41 7.99 7.02 -1.72
C ASP A 41 8.45 6.10 -2.85
N ASN A 42 9.37 5.19 -2.53
CA ASN A 42 9.74 4.10 -3.42
C ASN A 42 8.53 3.24 -3.80
N ILE A 43 8.48 2.76 -5.05
CA ILE A 43 7.35 1.98 -5.57
C ILE A 43 7.04 0.72 -4.75
N ASN A 44 8.04 0.07 -4.17
CA ASN A 44 7.81 -1.13 -3.36
C ASN A 44 7.07 -0.80 -2.06
N THR A 45 7.44 0.30 -1.42
CA THR A 45 6.72 0.82 -0.24
C THR A 45 5.29 1.20 -0.61
N GLY A 46 5.12 1.96 -1.70
CA GLY A 46 3.81 2.34 -2.21
C GLY A 46 2.92 1.13 -2.53
N ARG A 47 3.46 0.08 -3.17
CA ARG A 47 2.72 -1.16 -3.48
C ARG A 47 2.27 -1.90 -2.23
N VAL A 48 3.10 -1.96 -1.18
CA VAL A 48 2.73 -2.61 0.09
C VAL A 48 1.58 -1.84 0.75
N ILE A 49 1.73 -0.52 0.91
CA ILE A 49 0.71 0.32 1.55
C ILE A 49 -0.59 0.32 0.72
N ALA A 50 -0.51 0.47 -0.60
CA ALA A 50 -1.68 0.47 -1.47
C ALA A 50 -2.46 -0.84 -1.41
N LYS A 51 -1.78 -2.00 -1.29
CA LYS A 51 -2.45 -3.30 -1.10
C LYS A 51 -3.17 -3.38 0.24
N GLU A 52 -2.55 -2.91 1.30
CA GLU A 52 -3.17 -2.92 2.63
C GLU A 52 -4.37 -1.98 2.74
N CYS A 53 -4.30 -0.82 2.09
CA CYS A 53 -5.42 0.12 1.96
C CYS A 53 -6.57 -0.42 1.09
N GLY A 54 -6.35 -1.50 0.31
CA GLY A 54 -7.33 -2.00 -0.66
C GLY A 54 -7.37 -1.21 -1.98
N ILE A 55 -6.39 -0.34 -2.23
CA ILE A 55 -6.30 0.48 -3.44
C ILE A 55 -5.71 -0.34 -4.60
N LEU A 56 -4.62 -1.07 -4.35
CA LEU A 56 -3.98 -1.92 -5.36
C LEU A 56 -4.54 -3.35 -5.28
N THR A 57 -5.48 -3.66 -6.16
CA THR A 57 -6.13 -4.97 -6.29
C THR A 57 -5.47 -5.83 -7.37
N GLU A 58 -5.94 -7.07 -7.52
CA GLU A 58 -5.51 -7.95 -8.60
C GLU A 58 -5.77 -7.31 -9.97
N GLY A 59 -4.76 -7.33 -10.85
CA GLY A 59 -4.80 -6.64 -12.14
C GLY A 59 -4.53 -5.13 -12.09
N GLY A 60 -4.40 -4.54 -10.91
CA GLY A 60 -4.04 -3.12 -10.76
C GLY A 60 -2.59 -2.81 -11.15
N LEU A 61 -2.36 -1.58 -11.61
CA LEU A 61 -1.05 -1.11 -12.06
C LEU A 61 -0.40 -0.19 -11.01
N ALA A 62 0.92 -0.30 -10.87
CA ALA A 62 1.75 0.69 -10.18
C ALA A 62 2.92 1.04 -11.08
N ILE A 63 3.23 2.32 -11.20
CA ILE A 63 4.27 2.86 -12.08
C ILE A 63 5.17 3.82 -11.31
N GLU A 64 6.43 3.94 -11.74
CA GLU A 64 7.36 4.93 -11.22
C GLU A 64 7.24 6.24 -12.00
N GLY A 65 7.49 7.38 -11.35
CA GLY A 65 7.37 8.71 -11.94
C GLY A 65 8.11 8.92 -13.27
N PRO A 66 9.37 8.45 -13.44
CA PRO A 66 10.07 8.55 -14.73
C PRO A 66 9.44 7.77 -15.89
N VAL A 67 8.45 6.92 -15.61
CA VAL A 67 7.73 6.07 -16.56
C VAL A 67 6.25 6.51 -16.68
N PHE A 68 5.86 7.60 -16.02
CA PHE A 68 4.52 8.20 -16.06
C PHE A 68 4.33 9.07 -17.30
#